data_AF-A0A837HJC4-F1
#
_entry.id   AF-A0A837HJC4-F1
#
_cell.length_a   1.000
_cell.length_b   1.000
_cell.length_c   1.000
_cell.angle_alpha   90.00
_cell.angle_beta   90.00
_cell.angle_gamma   90.00
#
_symmetry.space_group_name_H-M   'P 1'
#
loop_
_entity.id
_entity.type
_entity.pdbx_description
1 polymer ?
#
loop_
_entity_poly.entity_id
_entity_poly.type
_entity_poly.pdbx_seq_one_letter_code
_entity_poly.pdbx_strand_id
1 'polypeptide(L)' 'MKSIERKKHTIDAKDQVLGRLATRIATLLRGKHKVIFSYQSDNGDFVEVVNADKIVVTG' A
#
# COMPACT_ATOMS: atom_id res chain seq x y z
N MET A 1 18.92 0.38 -18.52
CA MET A 1 17.93 -0.41 -17.76
C MET A 1 17.63 0.35 -16.48
N LYS A 2 16.48 1.04 -16.37
CA LYS A 2 16.13 1.79 -15.14
C LYS A 2 15.78 0.76 -14.06
N SER A 3 16.61 0.69 -13.02
CA SER A 3 16.33 -0.08 -11.82
C SER A 3 15.06 0.48 -11.16
N ILE A 4 14.06 -0.38 -10.98
CA ILE A 4 12.82 -0.01 -10.27
C ILE A 4 13.16 0.04 -8.78
N GLU A 5 13.25 1.25 -8.24
CA GLU A 5 13.37 1.42 -6.79
C GLU A 5 12.03 1.14 -6.13
N ARG A 6 12.02 0.10 -5.29
CA ARG A 6 10.88 -0.26 -4.45
C ARG A 6 11.13 0.25 -3.04
N LYS A 7 10.27 1.12 -2.56
CA LYS A 7 10.30 1.62 -1.18
C LYS A 7 9.49 0.68 -0.29
N LYS A 8 9.86 0.64 1.00
CA LYS A 8 9.06 -0.01 2.03
C LYS A 8 8.25 1.06 2.77
N HIS A 9 6.96 0.82 2.94
CA HIS A 9 6.05 1.68 3.70
C HIS A 9 5.53 0.91 4.91
N THR A 10 5.78 1.42 6.10
CA THR A 10 5.17 0.89 7.33
C THR A 10 3.89 1.69 7.62
N ILE A 11 2.78 0.99 7.83
CA ILE A 11 1.46 1.59 8.05
C ILE A 11 0.87 1.07 9.35
N ASP A 12 0.47 1.98 10.23
CA ASP A 12 -0.27 1.66 11.45
C ASP A 12 -1.76 1.53 11.15
N ALA A 13 -2.33 0.35 11.44
CA ALA A 13 -3.74 0.05 11.24
C ALA A 13 -4.62 0.46 12.43
N LYS A 14 -4.05 0.93 13.54
CA LYS A 14 -4.80 1.34 14.73
C LYS A 14 -5.80 2.45 14.40
N ASP A 15 -7.05 2.26 14.81
CA ASP A 15 -8.18 3.21 14.62
C ASP A 15 -8.46 3.52 13.13
N GLN A 16 -7.90 2.75 12.19
CA GLN A 16 -8.15 2.89 10.76
C GLN A 16 -9.33 2.02 10.33
N VAL A 17 -10.16 2.54 9.42
CA VAL A 17 -11.24 1.75 8.82
C VAL A 17 -10.70 0.86 7.71
N LEU A 18 -10.99 -0.44 7.81
CA LEU A 18 -10.43 -1.49 6.95
C LEU A 18 -10.56 -1.16 5.45
N GLY A 19 -11.76 -0.81 4.98
CA GLY A 19 -11.99 -0.55 3.55
C GLY A 19 -11.16 0.63 3.01
N ARG A 20 -11.08 1.72 3.80
CA ARG A 20 -10.30 2.91 3.42
C ARG A 20 -8.80 2.62 3.44
N LEU A 21 -8.33 1.89 4.46
CA LEU A 21 -6.93 1.50 4.58
C LEU A 21 -6.51 0.59 3.42
N ALA A 22 -7.29 -0.46 3.15
CA ALA A 22 -7.01 -1.43 2.09
C ALA A 22 -6.91 -0.77 0.70
N THR A 23 -7.78 0.20 0.40
CA THR A 23 -7.75 0.93 -0.87
C THR A 23 -6.45 1.73 -1.05
N ARG A 24 -5.96 2.36 0.02
CA ARG A 24 -4.68 3.10 0.01
C ARG A 24 -3.51 2.14 -0.17
N ILE A 25 -3.49 1.03 0.57
CA ILE A 25 -2.46 -0.01 0.46
C ILE A 25 -2.41 -0.57 -0.97
N ALA A 26 -3.55 -0.90 -1.57
CA ALA A 26 -3.62 -1.39 -2.95
C ALA A 26 -3.07 -0.39 -3.99
N THR A 27 -3.08 0.91 -3.69
CA THR A 27 -2.49 1.94 -4.55
C THR A 27 -0.97 1.95 -4.44
N LEU A 28 -0.42 1.72 -3.25
CA LEU A 28 1.02 1.57 -3.01
C LEU A 28 1.58 0.28 -3.63
N LEU A 29 0.92 -0.85 -3.38
CA LEU A 29 1.29 -2.16 -3.91
C LEU A 29 1.27 -2.18 -5.44
N ARG A 30 0.32 -1.50 -6.09
CA ARG A 30 0.30 -1.38 -7.56
C ARG A 30 1.27 -0.34 -8.11
N GLY A 31 1.89 0.48 -7.27
CA GLY A 31 2.76 1.57 -7.72
C GLY A 31 2.02 2.71 -8.41
N LYS A 32 0.69 2.78 -8.31
CA LYS A 32 -0.16 3.83 -8.95
C LYS A 32 0.13 5.25 -8.48
N HIS A 33 0.82 5.39 -7.35
CA HIS A 33 1.29 6.66 -6.83
C HIS A 33 2.59 7.15 -7.51
N LYS A 34 3.28 6.30 -8.26
CA LYS A 34 4.50 6.66 -9.00
C LYS A 34 4.14 7.11 -10.41
N VAL A 35 4.81 8.15 -10.90
CA VAL A 35 4.67 8.66 -12.28
C VAL A 35 5.04 7.60 -13.33
N ILE A 36 5.89 6.63 -12.94
CA ILE A 36 6.33 5.51 -13.79
C ILE A 36 5.36 4.30 -13.75
N PHE A 37 4.13 4.50 -13.30
CA PHE A 37 3.12 3.43 -13.28
C PHE A 37 2.85 2.94 -14.71
N SER A 38 2.89 1.61 -14.88
CA SER A 38 2.56 0.94 -16.13
C SER A 38 1.86 -0.36 -15.80
N TYR A 39 0.77 -0.67 -16.50
CA TYR A 39 -0.05 -1.86 -16.22
C TYR A 39 0.71 -3.19 -16.37
N GLN A 40 1.71 -3.23 -17.24
CA GLN A 40 2.53 -4.43 -17.50
C GLN A 40 3.75 -4.53 -16.58
N SER A 41 4.07 -3.49 -15.83
CA SER A 41 5.29 -3.42 -15.02
C SER A 41 4.95 -3.44 -13.54
N ASP A 42 5.49 -4.42 -12.81
CA ASP A 42 5.37 -4.51 -11.36
C ASP A 42 6.32 -3.52 -10.67
N ASN A 43 5.92 -2.25 -10.68
CA ASN A 43 6.68 -1.13 -10.09
C ASN A 43 6.20 -0.77 -8.68
N GLY A 44 5.46 -1.70 -8.05
CA GLY A 44 4.89 -1.58 -6.72
C GLY A 44 5.90 -1.33 -5.61
N ASP A 45 5.42 -0.78 -4.51
CA ASP A 45 6.17 -0.71 -3.26
C ASP A 45 5.73 -1.81 -2.30
N PHE A 46 6.57 -2.08 -1.30
CA PHE A 46 6.24 -3.00 -0.23
C PHE A 46 5.49 -2.26 0.88
N VAL A 47 4.50 -2.93 1.47
CA VAL A 47 3.74 -2.41 2.59
C VAL A 47 3.80 -3.38 3.75
N GLU A 48 4.23 -2.90 4.90
CA GLU A 48 4.22 -3.61 6.17
C GLU A 48 3.15 -2.96 7.06
N VAL A 49 2.19 -3.76 7.54
CA VAL A 49 1.09 -3.26 8.37
C VAL A 49 1.30 -3.69 9.81
N VAL A 50 1.25 -2.73 10.73
CA VAL A 50 1.38 -2.96 12.18
C VAL A 50 0.07 -2.67 12.90
N ASN A 51 -0.11 -3.23 14.10
CA ASN A 51 -1.35 -3.13 14.91
C ASN A 51 -2.63 -3.53 14.16
N ALA A 52 -2.55 -4.58 13.32
CA ALA A 52 -3.69 -5.06 12.53
C ALA A 52 -4.86 -5.57 13.40
N ASP A 53 -4.58 -5.95 14.65
CA ASP A 53 -5.56 -6.33 15.67
C ASP A 53 -6.48 -5.18 16.10
N LYS A 54 -6.06 -3.92 15.89
CA LYS A 54 -6.78 -2.69 16.30
C LYS A 54 -7.46 -1.99 15.13
N ILE A 55 -7.62 -2.69 14.01
CA ILE A 55 -8.31 -2.14 12.83
C ILE A 55 -9.82 -2.08 13.07
N VAL A 56 -10.47 -1.02 12.57
CA VAL A 56 -11.90 -0.81 12.71
C VAL A 56 -12.62 -1.39 11.50
N VAL A 57 -13.55 -2.31 11.75
CA VAL A 57 -14.50 -2.80 10.75
C VAL A 57 -15.86 -2.18 11.04
N THR A 58 -16.39 -1.46 10.07
CA THR A 58 -17.75 -0.92 10.14
C THR A 58 -18.70 -1.93 9.50
N GLY A 59 -19.70 -2.39 10.25
CA GLY A 59 -20.83 -3.18 9.75
C GLY A 59 -21.95 -2.31 9.23
#